data_AF-A0AAW2Q9N7-F1
#
_entry.id   AF-A0AAW2Q9N7-F1
#
_cell.length_a   1.000
_cell.length_b   1.000
_cell.length_c   1.000
_cell.angle_alpha   90.00
_cell.angle_beta   90.00
_cell.angle_gamma   90.00
#
_symmetry.space_group_name_H-M   'P 1'
#
loop_
_entity.id
_entity.type
_entity.pdbx_description
1 polymer ?
#
loop_
_entity_poly.entity_id
_entity_poly.type
_entity_poly.pdbx_seq_one_letter_code
_entity_poly.pdbx_strand_id
1 'polypeptide(L)'
;MSGEDPSYIPLLPSGFTISPDGRLDRNQAGGVTGGDGASTSSNTGIGGNSSGSLITVVFQILVSNLPSARMSPESVTTVNNLIGNTVHQIKAALNCSTS
;
A
#
# COMPACT_ATOMS: atom_id res chain seq x y z
N MET A 1 11.17 19.48 -34.11
CA MET A 1 9.80 19.28 -33.63
C MET A 1 9.82 18.07 -32.73
N SER A 2 10.02 18.27 -31.43
CA SER A 2 9.93 17.16 -30.46
C SER A 2 8.46 17.05 -30.07
N GLY A 3 7.72 16.22 -30.81
CA GLY A 3 6.34 15.86 -30.48
C GLY A 3 6.33 14.86 -29.34
N GLU A 4 6.77 15.30 -28.15
CA GLU A 4 6.55 14.53 -26.93
C GLU A 4 5.08 14.73 -26.56
N ASP A 5 4.31 13.64 -26.60
CA ASP A 5 2.91 13.65 -26.18
C ASP A 5 2.85 14.09 -24.71
N PRO A 6 2.19 15.21 -24.37
CA PRO A 6 2.10 15.72 -23.00
C PRO A 6 1.39 14.75 -22.04
N SER A 7 0.77 13.69 -22.56
CA SER A 7 0.16 12.62 -21.76
C SER A 7 1.14 11.51 -21.36
N TYR A 8 2.34 11.44 -21.97
CA TYR A 8 3.35 10.44 -21.65
C TYR A 8 4.23 10.92 -20.50
N ILE A 9 4.01 10.35 -19.31
CA ILE A 9 4.78 10.68 -18.12
C ILE A 9 5.81 9.57 -17.87
N PRO A 10 7.11 9.81 -18.11
CA PRO A 10 8.13 8.79 -17.89
C PRO A 10 8.26 8.44 -16.40
N LEU A 11 8.13 7.14 -16.12
CA LEU A 11 8.35 6.55 -14.81
C LEU A 11 9.82 6.15 -14.67
N LEU A 12 10.51 6.81 -13.75
CA LEU A 12 11.83 6.43 -13.28
C LEU A 12 11.70 5.27 -12.27
N PRO A 13 12.80 4.68 -11.77
CA PRO A 13 12.74 3.55 -10.84
C PRO A 13 11.72 3.79 -9.71
N SER A 14 10.68 2.96 -9.70
CA SER A 14 9.51 3.04 -8.81
C SER A 14 9.27 1.66 -8.21
N GLY A 15 8.56 1.59 -7.08
CA GLY A 15 8.35 0.32 -6.39
C GLY A 15 7.43 0.42 -5.19
N PHE A 16 7.27 -0.68 -4.47
CA PHE A 16 6.46 -0.72 -3.25
C PHE A 16 7.02 -1.72 -2.24
N THR A 17 6.60 -1.57 -0.99
CA THR A 17 6.83 -2.56 0.08
C THR A 17 5.53 -2.77 0.86
N ILE A 18 5.38 -3.99 1.40
CA ILE A 18 4.25 -4.39 2.23
C ILE A 18 4.82 -4.83 3.57
N SER A 19 4.36 -4.19 4.65
CA SER A 19 4.76 -4.53 6.02
C SER A 19 3.54 -4.82 6.89
N PRO A 20 3.69 -5.57 8.00
CA PRO A 20 2.64 -5.69 9.01
C PRO A 20 2.20 -4.32 9.53
N ASP A 21 0.94 -4.19 9.96
CA ASP A 21 0.40 -2.94 10.50
C ASP A 21 0.82 -2.63 11.95
N GLY A 22 1.67 -3.48 12.53
CA GLY A 22 2.25 -3.29 13.86
C GLY A 22 1.25 -3.39 15.01
N ARG A 23 -0.01 -3.79 14.74
CA ARG A 23 -1.00 -3.98 15.79
C ARG A 23 -0.70 -5.27 16.53
N LEU A 24 -0.09 -5.12 17.71
CA LEU A 24 0.06 -6.23 18.65
C LEU A 24 -1.34 -6.70 19.06
N ASP A 25 -1.54 -8.01 19.06
CA ASP A 25 -2.72 -8.63 19.64
C ASP A 25 -2.89 -8.11 21.07
N ARG A 26 -3.88 -7.23 21.27
CA ARG A 26 -4.24 -6.68 22.58
C ARG A 26 -4.67 -7.77 23.58
N ASN A 27 -4.74 -9.03 23.16
CA ASN A 27 -4.98 -10.18 24.02
C ASN A 27 -3.70 -10.76 24.65
N GLN A 28 -2.51 -10.22 24.36
CA GLN A 28 -1.24 -10.64 24.99
C GLN A 28 -0.64 -9.60 25.96
N ALA A 29 -1.36 -8.51 26.24
CA ALA A 29 -1.00 -7.54 27.28
C ALA A 29 -1.96 -7.67 28.47
N GLY A 30 -1.98 -8.86 29.07
CA GLY A 30 -2.79 -9.21 30.23
C GLY A 30 -2.20 -10.38 31.00
N GLY A 31 -0.87 -10.41 31.14
CA GLY A 31 -0.21 -11.37 32.02
C GLY A 31 -0.40 -10.98 33.48
N VAL A 32 -1.37 -11.58 34.15
CA VAL A 32 -1.26 -12.08 35.54
C VAL A 32 -2.36 -13.11 35.79
N THR A 33 -2.08 -14.39 35.55
CA THR A 33 -2.37 -15.51 36.47
C THR A 33 -1.85 -16.81 35.84
N GLY A 34 -1.07 -17.55 36.63
CA GLY A 34 -0.41 -18.78 36.19
C GLY A 34 -1.38 -19.92 35.87
N GLY A 35 -0.87 -20.87 35.08
CA GLY A 35 -1.52 -22.15 34.84
C GLY A 35 -0.79 -22.91 33.75
N ASP A 36 -0.17 -24.03 34.12
CA ASP A 36 0.31 -25.06 33.20
C ASP A 36 -0.80 -25.41 32.20
N GLY A 37 -0.53 -25.24 30.90
CA GLY A 37 -1.52 -25.46 29.86
C GLY A 37 -0.85 -25.93 28.58
N ALA A 38 -0.95 -27.22 28.31
CA ALA A 38 -0.48 -27.88 27.10
C ALA A 38 -0.93 -27.13 25.84
N SER A 39 0.02 -26.82 24.94
CA SER A 39 -0.29 -26.17 23.67
C SER A 39 -0.99 -27.15 22.73
N THR A 40 -2.32 -27.18 22.79
CA THR A 40 -3.16 -27.81 21.77
C THR A 40 -3.39 -26.84 20.63
N SER A 41 -3.14 -27.35 19.43
CA SER A 41 -3.53 -26.79 18.14
C SER A 41 -4.99 -26.34 18.07
N SER A 42 -5.22 -25.35 17.21
CA SER A 42 -6.51 -24.86 16.68
C SER A 42 -7.52 -24.29 17.69
N ASN A 43 -7.60 -22.96 17.75
CA ASN A 43 -8.81 -22.26 18.19
C ASN A 43 -9.39 -21.44 17.04
N THR A 44 -10.23 -22.10 16.24
CA THR A 44 -11.26 -21.47 15.44
C THR A 44 -12.35 -20.96 16.39
N GLY A 45 -12.47 -19.66 16.62
CA GLY A 45 -13.70 -19.14 17.24
C GLY A 45 -13.62 -17.78 17.94
N ILE A 46 -14.31 -16.82 17.32
CA ILE A 46 -15.03 -15.68 17.94
C ILE A 46 -14.14 -14.49 18.37
N GLY A 47 -13.87 -13.58 17.43
CA GLY A 47 -13.24 -12.28 17.77
C GLY A 47 -12.64 -11.43 16.65
N GLY A 48 -12.62 -11.86 15.38
CA GLY A 48 -12.32 -10.98 14.24
C GLY A 48 -11.05 -10.12 14.39
N ASN A 49 -9.93 -10.69 14.81
CA ASN A 49 -8.65 -9.99 14.85
C ASN A 49 -8.07 -9.90 13.43
N SER A 50 -8.61 -9.01 12.60
CA SER A 50 -8.06 -8.70 11.28
C SER A 50 -6.75 -7.92 11.44
N SER A 51 -5.63 -8.64 11.51
CA SER A 51 -4.31 -8.05 11.32
C SER A 51 -4.24 -7.45 9.91
N GLY A 52 -3.96 -6.16 9.81
CA GLY A 52 -3.84 -5.46 8.53
C GLY A 52 -2.41 -5.48 7.98
N SER A 53 -2.23 -4.84 6.83
CA SER A 53 -0.91 -4.58 6.25
C SER A 53 -0.82 -3.12 5.81
N LEU A 54 0.37 -2.55 5.95
CA LEU A 54 0.72 -1.23 5.45
C LEU A 54 1.41 -1.39 4.10
N ILE A 55 0.91 -0.68 3.10
CA ILE A 55 1.50 -0.63 1.77
C ILE A 55 2.17 0.74 1.62
N THR A 56 3.47 0.74 1.33
CA THR A 56 4.21 1.96 0.98
C THR A 56 4.56 1.88 -0.49
N VAL A 57 4.11 2.85 -1.29
CA VAL A 57 4.40 2.94 -2.73
C VAL A 57 5.28 4.15 -2.98
N VAL A 58 6.31 3.98 -3.80
CA VAL A 58 7.26 5.03 -4.21
C VAL A 58 7.19 5.18 -5.72
N PHE A 59 6.93 6.40 -6.17
CA PHE A 59 7.01 6.78 -7.57
C PHE A 59 8.09 7.82 -7.77
N GLN A 60 8.97 7.58 -8.74
CA GLN A 60 9.85 8.61 -9.26
C GLN A 60 9.37 9.00 -10.65
N ILE A 61 9.02 10.27 -10.85
CA ILE A 61 8.32 10.75 -12.04
C ILE A 61 9.02 11.99 -12.58
N LEU A 62 9.33 12.01 -13.87
CA LEU A 62 9.86 13.19 -14.56
C LEU A 62 8.75 13.85 -15.39
N VAL A 63 8.16 14.92 -14.85
CA VAL A 63 7.01 15.62 -15.49
C VAL A 63 7.47 16.62 -16.56
N SER A 64 8.70 17.11 -16.48
CA SER A 64 9.31 17.92 -17.54
C SER A 64 10.82 17.92 -17.39
N ASN A 65 11.53 18.03 -18.52
CA ASN A 65 12.98 18.22 -18.56
C ASN A 65 13.39 19.71 -18.50
N LEU A 66 12.43 20.64 -18.47
CA LEU A 66 12.70 22.08 -18.37
C LEU A 66 12.63 22.54 -16.90
N PRO A 67 13.66 23.24 -16.38
CA PRO A 67 13.69 23.69 -14.98
C PRO A 67 12.53 24.62 -14.58
N SER A 68 11.95 25.34 -15.55
CA SER A 68 10.85 26.28 -15.35
C SER A 68 9.46 25.69 -15.61
N ALA A 69 9.38 24.43 -16.06
CA ALA A 69 8.10 23.82 -16.34
C ALA A 69 7.35 23.58 -15.04
N ARG A 70 6.07 23.96 -15.04
CA ARG A 70 5.15 23.69 -13.93
C ARG A 70 4.28 22.51 -14.31
N MET A 71 3.88 21.72 -13.31
CA MET A 71 2.93 20.65 -13.55
C MET A 71 1.61 21.22 -14.04
N SER A 72 1.08 20.69 -15.15
CA SER A 72 -0.25 21.05 -15.63
C SER A 72 -1.32 20.30 -14.82
N PRO A 73 -2.57 20.81 -14.76
CA PRO A 73 -3.69 20.08 -14.15
C PRO A 73 -3.91 18.69 -14.78
N GLU A 74 -3.61 18.55 -16.06
CA GLU A 74 -3.69 17.29 -16.79
C GLU A 74 -2.67 16.28 -16.27
N SER A 75 -1.39 16.67 -16.12
CA SER A 75 -0.35 15.80 -15.57
C SER A 75 -0.65 15.37 -14.13
N VAL A 76 -1.24 16.26 -13.31
CA VAL A 76 -1.69 15.93 -11.94
C VAL A 76 -2.75 14.83 -11.98
N THR A 77 -3.72 14.94 -12.89
CA THR A 77 -4.78 13.94 -13.05
C THR A 77 -4.21 12.59 -13.45
N THR A 78 -3.27 12.57 -14.40
CA THR A 78 -2.58 11.34 -14.83
C THR A 78 -1.81 10.68 -13.69
N VAL A 79 -1.04 11.45 -12.92
CA VAL A 79 -0.29 10.92 -11.75
C VAL A 79 -1.24 10.38 -10.68
N ASN A 80 -2.34 11.08 -10.39
CA ASN A 80 -3.33 10.61 -9.43
C ASN A 80 -3.98 9.28 -9.87
N ASN A 81 -4.34 9.18 -11.15
CA ASN A 81 -4.89 7.94 -11.72
C ASN A 81 -3.87 6.79 -11.68
N LEU A 82 -2.59 7.07 -11.93
CA LEU A 82 -1.52 6.09 -11.81
C LEU A 82 -1.39 5.55 -10.37
N ILE A 83 -1.37 6.44 -9.37
CA ILE A 83 -1.30 6.06 -7.95
C ILE A 83 -2.51 5.21 -7.59
N GLY A 84 -3.72 5.68 -7.92
CA GLY A 84 -4.97 4.98 -7.64
C GLY A 84 -5.02 3.59 -8.28
N ASN A 85 -4.68 3.49 -9.57
CA ASN A 85 -4.65 2.22 -10.29
C ASN A 85 -3.60 1.25 -9.71
N THR A 86 -2.42 1.75 -9.34
CA THR A 86 -1.38 0.91 -8.72
C THR A 86 -1.85 0.33 -7.40
N VAL A 87 -2.44 1.15 -6.52
CA VAL A 87 -3.00 0.66 -5.25
C VAL A 87 -4.13 -0.34 -5.50
N HIS A 88 -4.99 -0.09 -6.48
CA HIS A 88 -6.07 -0.99 -6.84
C HIS A 88 -5.55 -2.34 -7.35
N GLN A 89 -4.53 -2.33 -8.20
CA GLN A 89 -3.88 -3.55 -8.71
C GLN A 89 -3.18 -4.33 -7.60
N ILE A 90 -2.48 -3.67 -6.67
CA ILE A 90 -1.88 -4.32 -5.51
C ILE A 90 -2.98 -4.98 -4.65
N LYS A 91 -4.06 -4.25 -4.36
CA LYS A 91 -5.20 -4.81 -3.59
C LYS A 91 -5.82 -6.02 -4.29
N ALA A 92 -6.03 -5.94 -5.61
CA ALA A 92 -6.57 -7.04 -6.39
C ALA A 92 -5.64 -8.26 -6.38
N ALA A 93 -4.33 -8.05 -6.56
CA ALA A 93 -3.33 -9.12 -6.50
C ALA A 93 -3.25 -9.80 -5.13
N LEU A 94 -3.57 -9.07 -4.05
CA LEU A 94 -3.60 -9.58 -2.67
C LEU A 94 -4.99 -10.09 -2.24
N ASN A 95 -5.98 -10.13 -3.14
CA ASN A 95 -7.38 -10.45 -2.83
C ASN A 95 -7.97 -9.62 -1.68
N CYS A 96 -7.48 -8.39 -1.51
CA CYS A 96 -7.97 -7.42 -0.54
C CYS A 96 -9.15 -6.63 -1.15
N SER A 97 -10.24 -7.33 -1.42
CA SER A 97 -11.50 -6.70 -1.82
C SER A 97 -12.12 -6.05 -0.58
N THR A 98 -12.44 -4.76 -0.65
CA THR A 98 -13.25 -4.11 0.38
C THR A 98 -14.61 -4.82 0.43
N SER A 99 -14.87 -5.55 1.52
CA SER A 99 -16.23 -6.01 1.87
C SER A 99 -17.09 -4.83 2.28
#